data_AF-A0A2D6ZTK1-F1
#
_entry.id   AF-A0A2D6ZTK1-F1
#
_cell.length_a   1.000
_cell.length_b   1.000
_cell.length_c   1.000
_cell.angle_alpha   90.00
_cell.angle_beta   90.00
_cell.angle_gamma   90.00
#
_symmetry.space_group_name_H-M   'P 1'
#
loop_
_entity.id
_entity.type
_entity.pdbx_description
1 polymer ?
#
loop_
_entity_poly.entity_id
_entity_poly.type
_entity_poly.pdbx_seq_one_letter_code
_entity_poly.pdbx_strand_id
1 'polypeptide(L)' 'MKLSNFFIPTQKETPSEAKIPSHKLMIRSGMIRMELSGIYSWLPLGFKV' A
#
# COMPACT_ATOMS: atom_id res chain seq x y z
N MET A 1 9.85 -3.26 15.28
CA MET A 1 8.61 -2.53 15.64
C MET A 1 7.52 -3.54 15.91
N LYS A 2 6.69 -3.35 16.95
CA LYS A 2 5.54 -4.24 17.19
C LYS A 2 4.44 -3.93 16.18
N LEU A 3 3.87 -4.96 15.56
CA LEU A 3 2.82 -4.81 14.54
C LEU A 3 1.56 -4.12 15.10
N SER A 4 1.23 -4.36 16.37
CA SER A 4 0.14 -3.69 17.08
C SER A 4 0.26 -2.16 17.16
N ASN A 5 1.49 -1.64 17.08
CA ASN A 5 1.79 -0.21 17.25
C ASN A 5 2.16 0.44 15.91
N PHE A 6 1.97 -0.27 14.79
CA PHE A 6 2.44 0.17 13.49
C PHE A 6 1.29 0.17 12.49
N PHE A 7 1.19 1.26 11.73
CA PHE A 7 0.12 1.45 10.77
C PHE A 7 0.42 0.68 9.47
N ILE A 8 -0.17 -0.51 9.34
CA ILE A 8 -0.12 -1.33 8.12
C ILE A 8 -1.55 -1.77 7.75
N PRO A 9 -2.26 -0.99 6.90
CA PRO A 9 -3.60 -1.35 6.43
C PRO A 9 -3.52 -2.35 5.27
N THR A 10 -3.28 -3.63 5.57
CA THR A 10 -3.23 -4.67 4.53
C THR A 10 -4.60 -4.93 3.91
N GLN A 11 -4.66 -5.16 2.60
CA GLN A 11 -5.90 -5.46 1.89
C GLN A 11 -5.94 -6.92 1.41
N LYS A 12 -7.09 -7.58 1.59
CA LYS A 12 -7.32 -8.96 1.14
C LYS A 12 -7.50 -9.06 -0.37
N GLU A 13 -8.10 -8.04 -0.98
CA GLU A 13 -8.42 -7.99 -2.41
C GLU A 13 -7.41 -7.11 -3.16
N THR A 14 -7.16 -7.45 -4.42
CA THR A 14 -6.40 -6.58 -5.33
C THR A 14 -7.36 -5.57 -5.98
N PRO A 15 -7.05 -4.26 -5.95
CA PRO A 15 -7.78 -3.29 -6.76
C PRO A 15 -7.73 -3.68 -8.25
N SER A 16 -8.86 -3.58 -8.94
CA SER A 16 -8.96 -3.90 -10.37
C SER A 16 -8.13 -2.95 -11.25
N GLU A 17 -7.89 -1.73 -10.76
CA GLU A 17 -7.14 -0.68 -11.45
C GLU A 17 -5.63 -0.96 -11.52
N ALA A 18 -5.09 -1.71 -10.57
CA ALA A 18 -3.67 -2.03 -10.53
C ALA A 18 -3.37 -3.16 -11.52
N LYS A 19 -2.75 -2.85 -12.67
CA LYS A 19 -2.41 -3.86 -13.71
C LYS A 19 -1.09 -4.58 -13.42
N ILE A 20 -0.09 -3.88 -12.88
CA ILE A 20 1.28 -4.38 -12.69
C ILE A 20 1.40 -5.12 -11.35
N PRO A 21 2.10 -6.27 -11.29
CA PRO A 21 2.29 -7.03 -10.04
C PRO A 21 2.88 -6.21 -8.88
N SER A 22 3.89 -5.38 -9.15
CA SER A 22 4.49 -4.50 -8.13
C SER A 22 3.47 -3.55 -7.53
N HIS A 23 2.71 -2.85 -8.37
CA HIS A 23 1.65 -1.92 -7.95
C HIS A 23 0.56 -2.64 -7.13
N LYS A 24 0.12 -3.83 -7.57
CA LYS A 24 -0.82 -4.67 -6.80
C LYS A 24 -0.29 -5.00 -5.40
N LEU A 25 0.98 -5.41 -5.31
CA LEU A 25 1.60 -5.79 -4.05
C LEU A 25 1.79 -4.59 -3.12
N MET A 26 2.21 -3.43 -3.63
CA MET A 26 2.40 -2.21 -2.84
C MET A 26 1.08 -1.72 -2.22
N ILE A 27 -0.04 -1.85 -2.92
CA ILE A 27 -1.36 -1.52 -2.36
C ILE A 27 -1.79 -2.57 -1.33
N ARG A 28 -1.68 -3.87 -1.64
CA ARG A 28 -2.09 -4.95 -0.73
C ARG A 28 -1.32 -4.96 0.58
N SER A 29 -0.03 -4.67 0.53
CA SER A 29 0.86 -4.63 1.70
C SER A 29 0.68 -3.36 2.54
N GLY A 30 -0.13 -2.40 2.08
CA GLY A 30 -0.29 -1.12 2.76
C GLY A 30 0.98 -0.27 2.71
N MET A 31 1.75 -0.34 1.61
CA MET A 31 2.91 0.52 1.37
C MET A 31 2.52 1.86 0.75
N ILE A 32 1.49 1.86 -0.10
CA ILE A 32 0.98 3.07 -0.75
C ILE A 32 -0.55 3.10 -0.73
N ARG A 33 -1.12 4.29 -0.76
CA ARG A 33 -2.55 4.54 -0.91
C ARG A 33 -2.77 5.56 -2.01
N MET A 34 -3.70 5.28 -2.92
CA MET A 34 -4.07 6.20 -3.99
C MET A 34 -5.01 7.28 -3.43
N GLU A 35 -4.67 8.56 -3.61
CA GLU A 35 -5.57 9.69 -3.23
C GLU A 35 -6.27 10.26 -4.46
N LEU A 36 -5.55 10.34 -5.59
CA LEU A 36 -6.05 10.82 -6.87
C LEU A 36 -5.44 9.96 -8.00
N SER A 37 -5.98 10.09 -9.21
CA SER A 37 -5.45 9.37 -10.38
C SER A 37 -3.96 9.66 -10.58
N GLY A 38 -3.12 8.63 -10.38
CA GLY A 38 -1.67 8.72 -10.49
C GLY A 38 -0.95 9.37 -9.30
N ILE A 39 -1.66 9.79 -8.25
CA ILE A 39 -1.07 10.40 -7.04
C ILE A 39 -1.26 9.44 -5.86
N TYR A 40 -0.12 9.09 -5.24
CA TYR A 40 -0.05 8.13 -4.16
C TYR A 40 0.53 8.77 -2.90
N SER A 41 -0.12 8.50 -1.78
CA SER A 41 0.42 8.69 -0.44
C SER A 41 1.28 7.49 -0.07
N TRP A 42 2.50 7.75 0.38
CA TRP A 42 3.37 6.74 0.97
C TRP A 42 2.94 6.46 2.41
N LEU A 43 2.82 5.18 2.75
CA LEU A 43 2.48 4.73 4.09
C LEU A 43 3.77 4.39 4.87
N PRO A 44 3.72 4.28 6.21
CA PRO A 44 4.92 4.08 7.03
C PRO A 44 5.78 2.88 6.64
N LEU A 45 5.19 1.83 6.07
CA LEU A 45 5.92 0.69 5.53
C LEU A 45 6.65 1.04 4.22
N GLY A 46 6.03 1.81 3.34
CA GLY A 46 6.62 2.26 2.08
C GLY A 46 7.79 3.22 2.27
N PHE A 47 7.78 4.05 3.31
CA PHE A 47 8.88 4.97 3.65
C PHE A 47 10.13 4.30 4.24
N LYS A 48 10.06 3.02 4.63
CA LYS A 48 11.16 2.28 5.26
C LYS A 48 12.01 1.46 4.27
N VAL A 49 11.61 1.43 3.01
CA VAL A 49 12.30 0.74 1.91
C VAL A 49 13.27 1.71 1.26
#